data_AF-A0A524Q9V0-F1
#
_entry.id   AF-A0A524Q9V0-F1
#
_cell.length_a   1.000
_cell.length_b   1.000
_cell.length_c   1.000
_cell.angle_alpha   90.00
_cell.angle_beta   90.00
_cell.angle_gamma   90.00
#
_symmetry.space_group_name_H-M   'P 1'
#
loop_
_entity.id
_entity.type
_entity.pdbx_description
1 polymer ?
#
loop_
_entity_poly.entity_id
_entity_poly.type
_entity_poly.pdbx_seq_one_letter_code
_entity_poly.pdbx_strand_id
1 'polypeptide(L)'
;MIEVTQGDILRANAEALVNTVNCVGVMGRGIALQFKKAFPENFNSYKAVCDKKELKPGKMFIYDLNRLYNPRYVINFPTKRHWKGKSR
;
A
#
# COMPACT_ATOMS: atom_id res chain seq x y z
N MET A 1 -17.85 13.18 5.10
CA MET A 1 -18.02 12.56 6.44
C MET A 1 -16.74 11.80 6.76
N ILE A 2 -16.26 11.83 8.00
CA ILE A 2 -15.09 11.05 8.45
C ILE A 2 -15.59 10.17 9.58
N GLU A 3 -15.35 8.86 9.47
CA GLU A 3 -15.78 7.87 10.46
C GLU A 3 -14.56 7.13 11.00
N VAL A 4 -14.51 7.00 12.33
CA VAL A 4 -13.52 6.14 13.00
C VAL A 4 -14.17 4.79 13.19
N THR A 5 -13.60 3.76 12.57
CA THR A 5 -14.14 2.39 12.60
C THR A 5 -13.09 1.40 13.08
N GLN A 6 -13.54 0.21 13.48
CA GLN A 6 -12.68 -0.89 13.90
C GLN A 6 -12.98 -2.14 13.08
N GLY A 7 -11.93 -2.85 12.65
CA GLY A 7 -12.06 -4.06 11.86
C GLY A 7 -10.81 -4.35 11.03
N ASP A 8 -10.98 -5.19 10.01
CA ASP A 8 -9.95 -5.48 9.02
C ASP A 8 -10.10 -4.54 7.82
N ILE A 9 -9.11 -3.67 7.60
CA ILE A 9 -9.11 -2.72 6.50
C ILE A 9 -9.19 -3.41 5.13
N LEU A 10 -8.72 -4.65 4.99
CA LEU A 10 -8.80 -5.41 3.74
C LEU A 10 -10.23 -5.82 3.38
N ARG A 11 -11.15 -5.78 4.35
CA ARG A 11 -12.58 -6.07 4.18
C ARG A 11 -13.44 -4.82 4.07
N ALA A 12 -12.85 -3.63 4.15
CA ALA A 12 -13.59 -2.39 4.04
C ALA A 12 -14.24 -2.27 2.65
N ASN A 13 -15.55 -1.97 2.62
CA ASN A 13 -16.25 -1.68 1.37
C ASN A 13 -15.96 -0.23 0.94
N ALA A 14 -14.77 -0.01 0.41
CA ALA A 14 -14.30 1.28 -0.08
C ALA A 14 -13.67 1.13 -1.46
N GLU A 15 -13.74 2.18 -2.29
CA GLU A 15 -13.16 2.15 -3.64
C GLU A 15 -11.63 2.02 -3.63
N ALA A 16 -10.96 2.61 -2.64
CA ALA A 16 -9.52 2.57 -2.50
C ALA A 16 -9.12 2.18 -1.08
N LEU A 17 -8.11 1.31 -0.97
CA LEU A 17 -7.47 1.01 0.31
C LEU A 17 -6.06 1.60 0.37
N VAL A 18 -5.71 2.18 1.52
CA VAL A 18 -4.38 2.77 1.74
C VAL A 18 -3.48 1.75 2.43
N ASN A 19 -2.34 1.47 1.80
CA ASN A 19 -1.28 0.61 2.34
C ASN A 19 -0.08 1.46 2.75
N THR A 20 0.33 1.40 4.01
CA THR A 20 1.54 2.09 4.47
C THR A 20 2.79 1.31 4.04
N VAL A 21 3.67 1.93 3.25
CA VAL A 21 4.85 1.27 2.68
C VAL A 21 6.15 2.02 3.02
N ASN A 22 7.28 1.40 2.68
CA ASN A 22 8.58 2.07 2.63
C ASN A 22 8.96 2.37 1.16
N CYS A 23 10.13 2.96 0.94
CA CYS A 23 10.65 3.25 -0.41
C CYS A 23 11.68 2.23 -0.91
N VAL A 24 11.88 1.10 -0.19
CA VAL A 24 12.90 0.08 -0.52
C VAL A 24 12.30 -1.27 -0.87
N GLY A 25 11.02 -1.33 -1.24
CA GLY A 25 10.43 -2.53 -1.83
C GLY A 25 10.13 -3.66 -0.84
N VAL A 26 10.09 -3.40 0.47
CA VAL A 26 9.87 -4.45 1.49
C VAL A 26 8.46 -4.37 2.07
N MET A 27 7.72 -5.48 2.04
CA MET A 27 6.43 -5.65 2.74
C MET A 27 6.49 -6.89 3.65
N GLY A 28 7.29 -6.81 4.71
CA GLY A 28 7.68 -7.97 5.52
C GLY A 28 6.90 -8.21 6.81
N ARG A 29 6.12 -7.24 7.29
CA ARG A 29 5.35 -7.36 8.54
C ARG A 29 4.15 -6.42 8.60
N GLY A 30 3.29 -6.61 9.60
CA GLY A 30 2.14 -5.75 9.89
C GLY A 30 1.20 -5.64 8.70
N ILE A 31 0.58 -4.47 8.53
CA ILE A 31 -0.42 -4.26 7.48
C ILE A 31 0.15 -4.45 6.07
N ALA A 32 1.38 -4.00 5.80
CA ALA A 32 2.01 -4.16 4.50
C ALA A 32 2.15 -5.63 4.08
N LEU A 33 2.45 -6.53 5.03
CA LEU A 33 2.51 -7.97 4.73
C LEU A 33 1.14 -8.53 4.37
N GLN A 34 0.07 -8.06 5.02
CA GLN A 34 -1.29 -8.47 4.69
C GLN A 34 -1.68 -7.99 3.29
N PHE A 35 -1.36 -6.73 2.92
CA PHE A 35 -1.54 -6.23 1.55
C PHE A 35 -0.74 -7.01 0.51
N LYS A 36 0.51 -7.40 0.81
CA LYS A 36 1.31 -8.24 -0.09
C LYS A 36 0.65 -9.59 -0.36
N LYS A 37 0.05 -10.21 0.67
CA LYS A 37 -0.65 -11.49 0.54
C LYS A 37 -1.98 -11.34 -0.22
N ALA A 38 -2.74 -10.27 0.06
CA ALA A 38 -4.03 -10.02 -0.55
C ALA A 38 -3.94 -9.54 -2.00
N PHE A 39 -2.91 -8.75 -2.33
CA PHE A 39 -2.73 -8.11 -3.64
C PHE A 39 -1.29 -8.32 -4.15
N PRO A 40 -0.92 -9.54 -4.59
CA PRO A 40 0.45 -9.85 -5.02
C PRO A 40 0.91 -9.02 -6.22
N GLU A 41 0.04 -8.73 -7.19
CA GLU A 41 0.39 -7.93 -8.36
C GLU A 41 0.66 -6.45 -8.03
N ASN A 42 -0.08 -5.91 -7.05
CA ASN A 42 0.23 -4.61 -6.45
C ASN A 42 1.65 -4.62 -5.87
N PHE A 43 2.04 -5.67 -5.13
CA PHE A 43 3.38 -5.78 -4.57
C PHE A 43 4.45 -5.86 -5.65
N ASN A 44 4.25 -6.66 -6.70
CA ASN A 44 5.19 -6.77 -7.82
C ASN A 44 5.45 -5.40 -8.47
N SER A 45 4.37 -4.67 -8.75
CA SER A 45 4.45 -3.35 -9.38
C SER A 45 5.08 -2.31 -8.45
N TYR A 46 4.69 -2.29 -7.17
CA TYR A 46 5.32 -1.45 -6.15
C TYR A 46 6.83 -1.73 -6.02
N LYS A 47 7.23 -3.00 -6.03
CA LYS A 47 8.62 -3.39 -5.91
C LYS A 47 9.44 -2.91 -7.11
N ALA A 48 8.90 -3.05 -8.33
CA ALA A 48 9.55 -2.55 -9.54
C ALA A 48 9.81 -1.03 -9.48
N VAL A 49 8.85 -0.25 -8.97
CA VAL A 49 9.02 1.21 -8.78
C VAL A 49 10.06 1.54 -7.70
N CYS A 50 10.10 0.76 -6.61
CA CYS A 50 11.13 0.90 -5.58
C CYS A 50 12.53 0.56 -6.10
N ASP A 51 12.66 -0.49 -6.89
CA ASP A 51 13.94 -0.94 -7.45
C ASP A 51 14.50 0.10 -8.44
N LYS A 52 13.62 0.84 -9.14
CA LYS A 52 13.96 2.02 -9.95
C LYS A 52 14.25 3.29 -9.13
N LYS A 53 14.10 3.25 -7.79
CA LYS A 53 14.27 4.38 -6.86
C LYS A 53 13.33 5.57 -7.15
N GLU A 54 12.18 5.30 -7.75
CA GLU A 54 11.20 6.33 -8.17
C GLU A 54 10.18 6.68 -7.06
N LEU A 55 10.11 5.86 -6.01
CA LEU A 55 9.21 6.07 -4.88
C LEU A 55 9.85 6.93 -3.78
N LYS A 56 9.15 7.96 -3.34
CA LYS A 56 9.57 8.85 -2.25
C LYS A 56 8.37 9.31 -1.40
N PRO A 57 8.55 9.65 -0.11
CA PRO A 57 7.48 10.23 0.69
C PRO A 57 6.85 11.45 0.01
N GLY A 58 5.53 11.59 0.15
CA GLY A 58 4.73 12.61 -0.54
C GLY A 58 4.37 12.27 -1.99
N LYS A 59 4.89 11.17 -2.56
CA LYS A 59 4.46 10.66 -3.88
C LYS A 59 3.84 9.27 -3.70
N MET A 60 2.53 9.19 -3.89
CA MET A 60 1.81 7.92 -3.73
C MET A 60 2.04 7.04 -4.96
N PHE A 61 2.14 5.73 -4.75
CA PHE A 61 2.08 4.76 -5.82
C PHE A 61 0.71 4.08 -5.82
N ILE A 62 -0.11 4.41 -6.80
CA ILE A 62 -1.47 3.90 -6.95
C ILE A 62 -1.43 2.71 -7.90
N TYR A 63 -2.04 1.61 -7.50
CA TYR A 63 -2.23 0.42 -8.32
C TYR A 63 -3.71 0.20 -8.58
N ASP A 64 -4.11 0.13 -9.85
CA ASP A 64 -5.45 -0.26 -10.27
C ASP A 64 -5.54 -1.79 -10.29
N LEU A 65 -6.47 -2.35 -9.52
CA LEU A 65 -6.72 -3.80 -9.47
C LEU A 65 -7.53 -4.29 -10.68
N ASN A 66 -7.92 -3.38 -11.59
CA ASN A 66 -8.64 -3.64 -12.83
C ASN A 66 -9.90 -4.49 -12.61
N ARG A 67 -10.74 -4.07 -11.67
CA ARG A 67 -11.98 -4.75 -11.31
C ARG A 67 -13.14 -3.78 -11.15
N LEU A 68 -14.35 -4.31 -11.34
CA LEU A 68 -15.62 -3.58 -11.28
C LEU A 68 -16.19 -3.45 -9.85
N TYR A 69 -15.58 -4.11 -8.86
CA TYR A 69 -16.02 -4.13 -7.47
C TYR A 69 -14.92 -3.65 -6.52
N ASN A 70 -15.32 -3.27 -5.30
CA ASN A 70 -14.41 -2.69 -4.32
C ASN A 70 -13.42 -3.70 -3.70
N PRO A 71 -12.23 -3.23 -3.30
CA PRO A 71 -11.61 -1.96 -3.69
C PRO A 71 -11.05 -1.97 -5.11
N ARG A 72 -11.32 -0.96 -5.93
CA ARG A 72 -10.67 -0.81 -7.25
C ARG A 72 -9.18 -0.47 -7.15
N TYR A 73 -8.78 0.27 -6.13
CA TYR A 73 -7.42 0.78 -5.99
C TYR A 73 -6.72 0.33 -4.71
N VAL A 74 -5.40 0.12 -4.81
CA VAL A 74 -4.49 0.12 -3.66
C VAL A 74 -3.58 1.34 -3.76
N ILE A 75 -3.63 2.20 -2.76
CA ILE A 75 -2.79 3.39 -2.65
C ILE A 75 -1.64 3.06 -1.71
N ASN A 76 -0.45 2.83 -2.26
CA ASN A 76 0.76 2.60 -1.47
C ASN A 76 1.33 3.96 -1.03
N PHE A 77 1.09 4.30 0.24
CA PHE A 77 1.49 5.55 0.87
C PHE A 77 2.88 5.38 1.52
N PRO A 78 3.94 6.02 1.01
CA PRO A 78 5.28 5.87 1.57
C PRO A 78 5.42 6.67 2.86
N THR A 79 5.45 5.98 4.00
CA THR A 79 5.63 6.56 5.34
C THR A 79 7.06 6.42 5.87
N LYS A 80 7.92 5.70 5.12
CA LYS A 80 9.31 5.44 5.48
C LYS A 80 10.21 5.45 4.26
N ARG A 81 11.39 6.05 4.37
CA ARG A 81 12.43 5.88 3.35
C ARG A 81 13.04 4.48 3.38
N HIS A 82 13.34 3.97 4.58
CA HIS A 82 13.87 2.63 4.79
C HIS A 82 13.02 1.88 5.83
N TRP A 83 12.83 0.57 5.67
CA TRP A 83 11.95 -0.22 6.55
C TRP A 83 12.42 -0.25 8.03
N LYS A 84 13.73 -0.20 8.26
CA LYS A 84 14.36 -0.08 9.60
C LYS A 84 14.19 1.31 10.24
N GLY A 85 13.81 2.34 9.49
CA GLY A 85 13.64 3.70 9.99
C GLY A 85 12.35 3.89 10.80
N LYS A 86 12.27 4.99 11.56
CA LYS A 86 11.01 5.47 12.13
C LYS A 86 10.07 5.95 11.01
N SER A 87 8.77 5.78 11.19
CA SER A 87 7.77 6.38 10.30
C SER A 87 7.85 7.91 10.42
N ARG A 88 7.71 8.62 9.31
CA ARG A 88 7.67 10.08 9.24
C ARG A 88 6.64 10.52 8.21
#